data_AF-A0A8H6I7R5-F1
#
_entry.id   AF-A0A8H6I7R5-F1
#
_cell.length_a   1.000
_cell.length_b   1.000
_cell.length_c   1.000
_cell.angle_alpha   90.00
_cell.angle_beta   90.00
_cell.angle_gamma   90.00
#
_symmetry.space_group_name_H-M   'P 1'
#
loop_
_entity.id
_entity.type
_entity.pdbx_description
1 polymer ?
#
loop_
_entity_poly.entity_id
_entity_poly.type
_entity_poly.pdbx_seq_one_letter_code
_entity_poly.pdbx_strand_id
1 'polypeptide(L)' 'ATISNSTIRKFDTNTSEMKKLAARDFEDILQCSIPVFEGLLPEGHETDNKDILTLPYRTAEFHAFAKMCVYT' A
#
# COMPACT_ATOMS: atom_id res chain seq x y z
N ALA A 1 -11.31 -2.17 12.33
CA ALA A 1 -10.43 -3.32 12.57
C ALA A 1 -9.05 -2.79 12.85
N THR A 2 -8.55 -2.96 14.07
CA THR A 2 -7.20 -2.52 14.46
C THR A 2 -6.21 -3.47 13.82
N ILE A 3 -5.45 -2.98 12.82
CA ILE A 3 -4.46 -3.74 12.07
C ILE A 3 -3.41 -4.23 13.08
N SER A 4 -3.22 -5.55 13.12
CA SER A 4 -2.29 -6.25 14.00
C SER A 4 -0.92 -5.57 14.02
N ASN A 5 -0.29 -5.58 15.19
CA ASN A 5 1.03 -5.06 15.54
C ASN A 5 2.20 -5.69 14.73
N SER A 6 2.11 -5.68 13.40
CA SER A 6 3.14 -6.16 12.49
C SER A 6 4.11 -5.02 12.23
N THR A 7 5.37 -5.20 12.61
CA THR A 7 6.43 -4.24 12.29
C THR A 7 6.69 -4.25 10.78
N ILE A 8 6.65 -3.09 10.13
CA ILE A 8 7.05 -2.92 8.73
C ILE A 8 8.46 -3.51 8.55
N ARG A 9 8.60 -4.49 7.66
CA ARG A 9 9.89 -5.16 7.41
C ARG A 9 10.79 -4.31 6.52
N LYS A 10 12.09 -4.62 6.57
CA LYS A 10 13.07 -3.99 5.68
C LYS A 10 12.83 -4.43 4.23
N PHE A 11 12.78 -3.46 3.32
CA PHE A 11 12.66 -3.70 1.89
C PHE A 11 13.98 -4.11 1.23
N ASP A 12 13.89 -4.68 0.03
CA ASP A 12 15.04 -4.88 -0.83
C ASP A 12 15.68 -3.53 -1.22
N THR A 13 16.93 -3.57 -1.66
CA THR A 13 17.64 -2.37 -2.12
C THR A 13 16.97 -1.78 -3.37
N ASN A 14 16.35 -2.62 -4.20
CA ASN A 14 15.56 -2.16 -5.35
C ASN A 14 14.09 -2.63 -5.27
N THR A 15 13.31 -1.91 -4.47
CA THR A 15 11.86 -2.15 -4.33
C THR A 15 11.09 -2.01 -5.66
N SER A 16 11.56 -1.15 -6.57
CA SER A 16 10.87 -0.88 -7.84
C SER A 16 10.92 -2.05 -8.83
N GLU A 17 11.92 -2.93 -8.69
CA GLU A 17 12.00 -4.14 -9.51
C GLU A 17 10.91 -5.16 -9.18
N MET A 18 10.39 -5.14 -7.95
CA MET A 18 9.34 -6.02 -7.46
C MET A 18 9.61 -7.52 -7.68
N LYS A 19 10.89 -7.93 -7.78
CA LYS A 19 11.29 -9.31 -7.97
C LYS A 19 11.39 -10.04 -6.63
N LYS A 20 11.02 -11.33 -6.63
CA LYS A 20 11.09 -12.22 -5.45
C LYS A 20 10.31 -11.70 -4.21
N LEU A 21 9.22 -10.94 -4.43
CA LEU A 21 8.37 -10.47 -3.35
C LEU A 21 7.44 -11.56 -2.85
N ALA A 22 7.44 -11.81 -1.54
CA ALA A 22 6.33 -12.52 -0.92
C ALA A 22 5.12 -11.58 -0.80
N ALA A 23 3.92 -12.14 -0.70
CA ALA A 23 2.68 -11.36 -0.55
C ALA A 23 2.71 -10.38 0.63
N ARG A 24 3.43 -10.72 1.71
CA ARG A 24 3.59 -9.86 2.88
C ARG A 24 4.57 -8.71 2.64
N ASP A 25 5.56 -8.87 1.75
CA ASP A 25 6.49 -7.79 1.42
C ASP A 25 5.80 -6.76 0.51
N PHE A 26 4.95 -7.23 -0.40
CA PHE A 26 4.07 -6.36 -1.18
C PHE A 26 3.14 -5.52 -0.29
N GLU A 27 2.55 -6.12 0.75
CA GLU A 27 1.73 -5.41 1.73
C GLU A 27 2.50 -4.30 2.46
N ASP A 28 3.70 -4.61 2.95
CA ASP A 28 4.56 -3.65 3.65
C ASP A 28 4.96 -2.48 2.74
N ILE A 29 5.29 -2.77 1.47
CA ILE A 29 5.62 -1.75 0.45
C ILE A 29 4.41 -0.87 0.16
N LEU A 30 3.25 -1.47 -0.06
CA LEU A 30 2.01 -0.76 -0.36
C LEU A 30 1.64 0.20 0.76
N GLN A 31 1.66 -0.26 2.01
CA GLN A 31 1.39 0.58 3.18
C GLN A 31 2.38 1.75 3.32
N CYS A 32 3.67 1.52 3.03
CA CYS A 32 4.67 2.60 3.06
C CYS A 32 4.52 3.60 1.92
N SER A 33 4.01 3.18 0.76
CA SER A 33 3.88 4.06 -0.40
C SER A 33 2.71 5.03 -0.33
N ILE A 34 1.60 4.66 0.34
CA ILE A 34 0.40 5.50 0.46
C ILE A 34 0.71 6.92 0.96
N PRO A 35 1.39 7.13 2.11
CA PRO A 35 1.69 8.47 2.60
C PRO A 35 2.67 9.24 1.70
N VAL A 36 3.51 8.53 0.92
CA VAL A 36 4.41 9.16 -0.05
C VAL A 36 3.61 9.77 -1.20
N PHE A 37 2.59 9.06 -1.68
CA PHE A 37 1.70 9.58 -2.72
C PHE A 37 0.86 10.76 -2.23
N GLU A 38 0.41 10.76 -0.97
CA GLU A 38 -0.43 11.84 -0.41
C GLU A 38 0.25 13.20 -0.47
N GLY A 39 1.57 13.24 -0.26
CA GLY A 39 2.38 14.46 -0.30
C GLY A 39 3.20 14.65 -1.57
N LEU A 40 2.97 13.85 -2.63
CA LEU A 40 3.81 13.87 -3.83
C LEU A 40 3.52 15.06 -4.73
N LEU A 41 2.26 15.45 -4.84
CA LEU A 41 1.82 16.52 -5.74
C LEU A 41 1.76 17.88 -5.03
N PRO A 42 2.15 18.98 -5.72
CA PRO A 42 2.10 20.31 -5.16
C PRO A 42 0.65 20.81 -4.98
N GLU A 43 0.49 21.82 -4.13
CA GLU A 43 -0.79 22.49 -3.89
C GLU A 43 -1.40 22.98 -5.21
N GLY A 44 -2.71 22.73 -5.41
CA GLY A 44 -3.42 22.99 -6.66
C GLY A 44 -3.72 21.75 -7.53
N HIS A 45 -3.09 20.62 -7.24
CA HIS A 45 -3.35 19.32 -7.89
C HIS A 45 -4.16 18.35 -7.01
N GLU A 46 -5.06 18.89 -6.19
CA GLU A 46 -5.83 18.12 -5.22
C GLU A 46 -6.78 17.09 -5.84
N THR A 47 -7.30 17.36 -7.05
CA THR A 47 -8.10 16.39 -7.81
C THR A 47 -7.22 15.25 -8.33
N ASP A 48 -6.09 15.56 -8.96
CA ASP A 48 -5.15 14.56 -9.48
C ASP A 48 -4.58 13.68 -8.35
N ASN A 49 -4.31 14.28 -7.18
CA ASN A 49 -3.83 13.56 -6.01
C ASN A 49 -4.87 12.55 -5.52
N LYS A 50 -6.15 12.92 -5.46
CA LYS A 50 -7.23 12.00 -5.09
C LYS A 50 -7.35 10.85 -6.08
N ASP A 51 -7.22 11.12 -7.38
CA ASP A 51 -7.30 10.09 -8.41
C ASP A 51 -6.14 9.10 -8.31
N ILE A 52 -4.92 9.60 -8.11
CA ILE A 52 -3.72 8.77 -7.90
C ILE A 52 -3.85 7.93 -6.63
N LEU A 53 -4.31 8.53 -5.52
CA LEU A 53 -4.46 7.84 -4.24
C LEU A 53 -5.55 6.77 -4.25
N THR A 54 -6.56 6.90 -5.10
CA THR A 54 -7.66 5.92 -5.19
C THR A 54 -7.12 4.50 -5.46
N LEU A 55 -6.10 4.37 -6.32
CA LEU A 55 -5.55 3.08 -6.72
C LEU A 55 -4.83 2.32 -5.57
N PRO A 56 -3.83 2.89 -4.87
CA PRO A 56 -3.16 2.21 -3.76
C PRO A 56 -4.12 1.94 -2.58
N TYR A 57 -5.06 2.85 -2.29
CA TYR A 57 -6.08 2.61 -1.26
C TYR A 57 -7.01 1.44 -1.60
N ARG A 58 -7.51 1.37 -2.84
CA ARG A 58 -8.35 0.23 -3.29
C ARG A 58 -7.58 -1.08 -3.29
N THR A 59 -6.30 -1.05 -3.67
CA THR A 59 -5.45 -2.24 -3.64
C THR A 59 -5.23 -2.74 -2.20
N ALA A 60 -5.01 -1.82 -1.26
CA ALA A 60 -4.85 -2.16 0.16
C ALA A 60 -6.14 -2.75 0.76
N GLU A 61 -7.30 -2.18 0.41
CA GLU A 61 -8.62 -2.70 0.79
C GLU A 61 -8.85 -4.11 0.25
N PHE A 62 -8.61 -4.33 -1.05
CA PHE A 62 -8.72 -5.64 -1.68
C PHE A 62 -7.80 -6.67 -1.02
N HIS A 63 -6.54 -6.31 -0.76
CA HIS A 63 -5.59 -7.19 -0.08
C HIS A 63 -6.04 -7.54 1.35
N ALA A 64 -6.59 -6.57 2.08
CA ALA A 64 -7.15 -6.80 3.41
C ALA A 64 -8.33 -7.79 3.37
N PHE A 65 -9.23 -7.68 2.38
CA PHE A 65 -10.33 -8.64 2.20
C PHE A 65 -9.84 -10.03 1.81
N ALA A 66 -8.88 -10.13 0.88
CA ALA A 66 -8.28 -11.40 0.50
C ALA A 66 -7.58 -12.09 1.69
N LYS A 67 -6.90 -11.31 2.54
CA LYS A 67 -6.23 -11.81 3.74
C LYS A 67 -7.20 -12.21 4.85
N MET A 68 -8.31 -11.48 4.98
CA MET A 68 -9.34 -11.80 5.97
C MET A 68 -10.14 -13.04 5.60
N CYS A 69 -10.13 -13.47 4.33
CA CYS A 69 -10.79 -14.68 3.81
C CYS A 69 -11.90 -15.12 4.76
N VAL A 70 -12.94 -14.28 4.87
CA VAL A 70 -14.05 -14.50 5.79
C VAL A 70 -14.58 -15.87 5.43
N TYR A 71 -14.38 -16.83 6.34
CA TYR A 71 -14.98 -18.14 6.20
C TYR A 71 -16.49 -17.94 6.25
N THR A 72 -17.11 -17.94 5.08
CA THR A 72 -18.52 -18.32 4.94
C THR A 72 -18.59 -19.83 4.85
#